data_AF-A0A369W8I1-F1
#
_entry.id   AF-A0A369W8I1-F1
#
_cell.length_a   1.000
_cell.length_b   1.000
_cell.length_c   1.000
_cell.angle_alpha   90.00
_cell.angle_beta   90.00
_cell.angle_gamma   90.00
#
_symmetry.space_group_name_H-M   'P 1'
#
loop_
_entity.id
_entity.type
_entity.pdbx_description
1 polymer ?
#
loop_
_entity_poly.entity_id
_entity_poly.type
_entity_poly.pdbx_seq_one_letter_code
_entity_poly.pdbx_strand_id
1 'polypeptide(L)' 'MTPCIIGEFQRLRRARGLGQEAFADMIEIDRAYISEIEPGVQNPAILR' A
#
# COMPACT_ATOMS: atom_id res chain seq x y z
N MET A 1 2.97 19.54 -1.91
CA MET A 1 3.13 18.07 -1.86
C MET A 1 1.94 17.51 -1.11
N THR A 2 0.95 17.01 -1.84
CA THR A 2 -0.27 16.44 -1.24
C THR A 2 0.05 15.05 -0.69
N PRO A 3 -0.23 14.72 0.58
CA PRO A 3 0.02 13.39 1.12
C PRO A 3 -0.95 12.40 0.47
N CYS A 4 -0.42 11.50 -0.36
CA CYS A 4 -1.16 10.38 -0.91
C CYS A 4 -1.21 9.26 0.13
N ILE A 5 -2.41 8.73 0.41
CA ILE A 5 -2.64 7.62 1.36
C ILE A 5 -1.68 6.45 1.07
N ILE A 6 -1.44 6.15 -0.21
CA ILE A 6 -0.53 5.10 -0.67
C ILE A 6 0.91 5.29 -0.15
N GLY A 7 1.44 6.52 -0.25
CA GLY A 7 2.80 6.82 0.20
C GLY A 7 2.94 6.70 1.71
N GLU A 8 1.88 7.03 2.44
CA GLU A 8 1.83 6.87 3.89
C GLU A 8 1.76 5.40 4.31
N PHE A 9 1.02 4.56 3.58
CA PHE A 9 0.99 3.11 3.78
C PHE A 9 2.37 2.48 3.59
N GLN A 10 3.06 2.81 2.50
CA GLN A 10 4.42 2.32 2.24
C GLN A 10 5.40 2.79 3.32
N ARG A 11 5.28 4.04 3.77
CA ARG A 11 6.11 4.60 4.86
C ARG A 11 5.87 3.87 6.17
N LEU A 12 4.62 3.63 6.55
CA LEU A 12 4.23 2.93 7.78
C LEU A 12 4.64 1.46 7.76
N ARG A 13 4.52 0.79 6.61
CA ARG A 13 4.99 -0.60 6.43
C ARG A 13 6.50 -0.69 6.66
N ARG A 14 7.28 0.17 5.99
CA ARG A 14 8.74 0.21 6.12
C ARG A 14 9.19 0.60 7.52
N ALA A 15 8.51 1.55 8.17
CA ALA A 15 8.79 1.95 9.54
C ALA A 15 8.59 0.81 10.56
N ARG A 16 7.75 -0.17 10.23
CA ARG A 16 7.53 -1.39 11.03
C ARG A 16 8.38 -2.59 10.57
N GLY A 17 9.25 -2.43 9.58
CA GLY A 17 10.07 -3.52 9.03
C GLY A 17 9.26 -4.61 8.32
N LEU A 18 8.03 -4.31 7.91
CA LEU A 18 7.13 -5.30 7.32
C LEU A 18 7.37 -5.47 5.81
N GLY A 19 7.36 -6.70 5.32
CA GLY A 19 7.23 -7.01 3.90
C GLY A 19 5.81 -6.74 3.39
N GLN A 20 5.60 -6.73 2.08
CA GLN A 20 4.24 -6.54 1.50
C GLN A 20 3.28 -7.66 1.90
N GLU A 21 3.75 -8.91 1.96
CA GLU A 21 2.95 -10.07 2.41
C GLU A 21 2.50 -9.93 3.86
N ALA A 22 3.46 -9.78 4.78
CA ALA A 22 3.15 -9.62 6.20
C ALA A 22 2.23 -8.41 6.48
N PHE A 23 2.32 -7.36 5.66
CA PHE A 23 1.45 -6.20 5.78
C PHE A 23 0.06 -6.44 5.19
N ALA A 24 -0.04 -7.16 4.08
CA ALA A 24 -1.30 -7.58 3.45
C ALA A 24 -2.10 -8.51 4.37
N ASP A 25 -1.42 -9.48 4.99
CA ASP A 25 -2.00 -10.39 5.98
C ASP A 25 -2.51 -9.63 7.22
N MET A 26 -1.76 -8.63 7.67
CA MET A 26 -2.11 -7.84 8.86
C MET A 26 -3.39 -7.01 8.69
N ILE A 27 -3.68 -6.55 7.46
CA ILE A 27 -4.87 -5.72 7.17
C ILE A 27 -5.92 -6.48 6.36
N GLU A 28 -5.76 -7.80 6.22
CA GLU A 28 -6.67 -8.73 5.55
C GLU A 28 -7.01 -8.32 4.11
N ILE A 29 -6.01 -7.82 3.36
CA ILE A 29 -6.16 -7.50 1.94
C ILE A 29 -5.24 -8.36 1.09
N ASP A 30 -5.60 -8.52 -0.18
CA ASP A 30 -4.79 -9.29 -1.11
C ASP A 30 -3.42 -8.63 -1.34
N ARG A 31 -2.35 -9.43 -1.29
CA ARG A 31 -0.98 -8.97 -1.56
C ARG A 31 -0.86 -8.32 -2.94
N ALA A 32 -1.58 -8.82 -3.95
CA ALA A 32 -1.61 -8.24 -5.30
C ALA A 32 -2.12 -6.80 -5.26
N TYR A 33 -3.14 -6.51 -4.44
CA TYR A 33 -3.64 -5.15 -4.25
C TYR A 33 -2.53 -4.23 -3.68
N ILE A 34 -1.75 -4.69 -2.70
CA ILE A 34 -0.60 -3.93 -2.17
C ILE A 34 0.48 -3.71 -3.23
N SER A 35 0.79 -4.74 -4.01
CA SER A 35 1.78 -4.67 -5.08
C SER A 35 1.35 -3.76 -6.23
N GLU A 36 0.05 -3.57 -6.46
CA GLU A 36 -0.49 -2.69 -7.51
C GLU A 36 -0.52 -1.23 -7.08
N ILE A 37 -0.78 -0.97 -5.80
CA ILE A 37 -0.88 0.40 -5.27
C ILE A 37 0.48 1.02 -4.93
N GLU A 38 1.42 0.28 -4.33
CA GLU A 38 2.71 0.82 -3.88
C GLU A 38 3.65 1.38 -4.96
N PRO A 39 3.70 0.86 -6.21
CA PRO A 39 4.53 1.44 -7.25
C PRO A 39 3.99 2.76 -7.81
N GLY A 40 2.83 3.24 -7.35
CA GLY A 40 2.20 4.47 -7.85
C GLY A 40 1.70 4.36 -9.30
N VAL A 41 1.67 3.14 -9.86
CA VAL A 41 1.15 2.85 -11.21
C VAL A 41 -0.37 2.89 -11.23
N GLN A 42 -1.03 2.60 -10.11
CA GLN A 42 -2.46 2.84 -9.93
C GLN A 42 -2.71 3.75 -8.73
N ASN A 43 -3.42 4.85 -8.98
CA ASN A 43 -4.11 5.61 -7.95
C ASN A 43 -5.47 4.94 -7.72
N PRO A 44 -5.68 4.13 -6.66
CA PRO A 44 -6.96 3.45 -6.41
C PRO A 44 -8.08 4.43 -6.00
N ALA A 45 -7.85 5.75 -6.03
CA ALA A 45 -8.87 6.74 -5.71
C ALA A 45 -10.05 6.78 -6.70
N ILE A 46 -10.00 6.09 -7.84
CA ILE A 46 -11.13 6.06 -8.80
C ILE A 46 -11.28 4.66 -9.38
N LEU A 47 -11.99 3.79 -8.66
CA LEU A 47 -12.79 2.74 -9.32
C LEU A 47 -13.96 3.44 -10.02
N ARG A 48 -13.96 3.43 -11.36
CA ARG A 48 -15.14 3.70 -12.19
C ARG A 48 -15.69 2.37 -12.69
#